data_AF-A0A0S2TBE8-F1
#
_entry.id   AF-A0A0S2TBE8-F1
#
_cell.length_a   1.000
_cell.length_b   1.000
_cell.length_c   1.000
_cell.angle_alpha   90.00
_cell.angle_beta   90.00
_cell.angle_gamma   90.00
#
_symmetry.space_group_name_H-M   'P 1'
#
loop_
_entity.id
_entity.type
_entity.pdbx_description
1 polymer ?
#
loop_
_entity_poly.entity_id
_entity_poly.type
_entity_poly.pdbx_seq_one_letter_code
_entity_poly.pdbx_strand_id
1 'polypeptide(L)'
;MSKVMVPRKTDYGLMMIAMCAGCLITYLGGVLLGIRVELYYGLATFNWAWGLQIYFIPFIAGIAVGLIYGYGGKWIAHFPPLLVLLISYWDSQFLSGVPDGYRLMPMGWWSFFVILAMEFCAFGGVIGELFNKRLGYRRF
;
A
#
# COMPACT_ATOMS: atom_id res chain seq x y z
N MET A 1 -15.43 31.84 -10.29
CA MET A 1 -14.32 32.30 -9.44
C MET A 1 -13.64 31.05 -8.87
N SER A 2 -12.52 30.64 -9.46
CA SER A 2 -11.74 29.47 -9.00
C SER A 2 -11.13 29.80 -7.63
N LYS A 3 -11.53 29.08 -6.57
CA LYS A 3 -10.83 29.18 -5.28
C LYS A 3 -9.51 28.43 -5.43
N VAL A 4 -8.42 29.18 -5.54
CA VAL A 4 -7.06 28.67 -5.46
C VAL A 4 -6.93 27.90 -4.14
N MET A 5 -6.59 26.62 -4.25
CA MET A 5 -6.39 25.75 -3.11
C MET A 5 -5.17 26.24 -2.33
N VAL A 6 -5.38 26.71 -1.10
CA VAL A 6 -4.27 27.13 -0.23
C VAL A 6 -3.64 25.86 0.35
N PRO A 7 -2.35 25.58 0.11
CA PRO A 7 -1.70 24.40 0.66
C PRO A 7 -1.74 24.47 2.19
N ARG A 8 -2.32 23.45 2.82
CA ARG A 8 -2.27 23.28 4.27
C ARG A 8 -0.81 23.05 4.68
N LYS A 9 -0.36 23.67 5.79
CA LYS A 9 0.94 23.35 6.40
C LYS A 9 1.07 21.83 6.60
N THR A 10 2.21 21.28 6.19
CA THR A 10 2.53 19.86 6.35
C THR A 10 2.43 19.45 7.81
N ASP A 11 1.51 18.54 8.10
CA ASP A 11 1.31 17.99 9.43
C ASP A 11 2.00 16.63 9.51
N TYR A 12 3.23 16.62 10.06
CA TYR A 12 4.05 15.41 10.14
C TYR A 12 3.43 14.34 11.05
N GLY A 13 2.69 14.73 12.08
CA GLY A 13 2.00 13.78 12.96
C GLY A 13 0.89 13.06 12.23
N LEU A 14 0.05 13.81 11.50
CA LEU A 14 -1.01 13.24 10.68
C LEU A 14 -0.45 12.34 9.56
N MET A 15 0.69 12.73 8.97
CA MET A 15 1.41 11.93 7.97
C MET A 15 1.83 10.56 8.53
N MET A 16 2.48 10.55 9.69
CA MET A 16 2.90 9.29 10.34
C MET A 16 1.70 8.41 10.68
N ILE A 17 0.63 8.98 11.22
CA ILE A 17 -0.59 8.23 11.54
C ILE A 17 -1.20 7.61 10.28
N ALA A 18 -1.33 8.38 9.20
CA ALA A 18 -1.86 7.88 7.93
C ALA A 18 -1.00 6.75 7.36
N MET A 19 0.32 6.92 7.37
CA MET A 19 1.26 5.92 6.89
C MET A 19 1.19 4.63 7.72
N CYS A 20 1.19 4.73 9.06
CA CYS A 20 1.05 3.58 9.95
C CYS A 20 -0.28 2.85 9.74
N ALA A 21 -1.37 3.58 9.51
CA ALA A 21 -2.67 2.97 9.20
C ALA A 21 -2.63 2.19 7.88
N GLY A 22 -2.03 2.75 6.83
CA GLY A 22 -1.82 2.04 5.56
C GLY A 22 -0.95 0.80 5.72
N CYS A 23 0.15 0.89 6.49
CA CYS A 23 1.04 -0.24 6.75
C CYS A 23 0.29 -1.35 7.48
N LEU A 24 -0.51 -0.99 8.49
CA LEU A 24 -1.31 -1.94 9.25
C LEU A 24 -2.31 -2.68 8.36
N ILE A 25 -3.04 -1.96 7.49
CA ILE A 25 -3.99 -2.58 6.55
C ILE A 25 -3.26 -3.53 5.60
N THR A 26 -2.11 -3.13 5.07
CA THR A 26 -1.33 -3.96 4.12
C THR A 26 -0.81 -5.23 4.79
N TYR A 27 -0.27 -5.09 6.01
CA TYR A 27 0.22 -6.21 6.81
C TYR A 27 -0.91 -7.17 7.17
N LEU A 28 -2.03 -6.66 7.69
CA LEU A 28 -3.19 -7.48 8.04
C LEU A 28 -3.79 -8.17 6.81
N GLY A 29 -3.81 -7.54 5.64
CA GLY A 29 -4.23 -8.19 4.41
C GLY A 29 -3.37 -9.42 4.07
N GLY A 30 -2.04 -9.30 4.24
CA GLY A 30 -1.12 -10.42 4.02
C GLY A 30 -1.36 -11.56 5.01
N VAL A 31 -1.58 -11.23 6.28
CA VAL A 31 -1.90 -12.20 7.34
C VAL A 31 -3.25 -12.88 7.08
N LEU A 32 -4.29 -12.12 6.72
CA LEU A 32 -5.65 -12.63 6.48
C LEU A 32 -5.72 -13.53 5.24
N LEU A 33 -5.01 -13.17 4.17
CA LEU A 33 -4.97 -13.96 2.94
C LEU A 33 -3.95 -15.12 3.02
N GLY A 34 -3.08 -15.13 4.03
CA GLY A 34 -1.98 -16.09 4.14
C GLY A 34 -0.99 -15.99 2.98
N ILE A 35 -0.88 -14.81 2.35
CA ILE A 35 -0.04 -14.59 1.18
C ILE A 35 1.22 -13.82 1.58
N ARG A 36 2.36 -14.42 1.26
CA ARG A 36 3.68 -13.76 1.26
C ARG A 36 4.08 -13.48 -0.17
N VAL A 37 4.11 -12.20 -0.56
CA VAL A 37 4.34 -11.77 -1.96
C VAL A 37 5.77 -12.11 -2.41
N GLU A 38 6.71 -12.17 -1.48
CA GLU A 38 8.11 -12.51 -1.70
C GLU A 38 8.36 -14.01 -1.97
N LEU A 39 7.40 -14.88 -1.64
CA LEU A 39 7.55 -16.33 -1.77
C LEU A 39 6.93 -16.85 -3.07
N TYR A 40 7.67 -17.70 -3.77
CA TYR A 40 7.30 -18.33 -5.02
C TYR A 40 7.37 -19.85 -4.95
N TYR A 41 6.33 -20.54 -5.42
CA TYR A 41 6.21 -22.00 -5.41
C TYR A 41 5.64 -22.53 -6.73
N GLY A 42 5.81 -21.78 -7.83
CA GLY A 42 5.33 -22.14 -9.16
C GLY A 42 4.16 -21.28 -9.65
N LEU A 43 3.51 -21.71 -10.73
CA LEU A 43 2.36 -20.99 -11.30
C LEU A 43 1.17 -20.89 -10.35
N ALA A 44 1.05 -21.82 -9.39
CA ALA A 44 0.03 -21.80 -8.35
C ALA A 44 0.15 -20.61 -7.39
N THR A 45 1.32 -19.95 -7.33
CA THR A 45 1.53 -18.71 -6.55
C THR A 45 0.60 -17.59 -7.04
N PHE A 46 0.35 -17.50 -8.34
CA PHE A 46 -0.45 -16.42 -8.95
C PHE A 46 -1.94 -16.77 -8.94
N ASN A 47 -2.48 -17.02 -7.75
CA ASN A 47 -3.89 -17.28 -7.53
C ASN A 47 -4.67 -16.00 -7.22
N TRP A 48 -5.98 -16.13 -7.05
CA TRP A 48 -6.86 -14.99 -6.78
C TRP A 48 -6.52 -14.25 -5.48
N ALA A 49 -6.15 -14.97 -4.42
CA ALA A 49 -5.75 -14.37 -3.15
C ALA A 49 -4.47 -13.54 -3.29
N TRP A 50 -3.51 -14.02 -4.07
CA TRP A 50 -2.30 -13.26 -4.39
C TRP A 50 -2.62 -11.98 -5.17
N GLY A 51 -3.55 -12.05 -6.13
CA GLY A 51 -4.05 -10.88 -6.84
C GLY A 51 -4.71 -9.86 -5.89
N LEU A 52 -5.55 -10.31 -4.95
CA LEU A 52 -6.14 -9.44 -3.94
C LEU A 52 -5.09 -8.75 -3.07
N GLN A 53 -4.02 -9.46 -2.71
CA GLN A 53 -2.94 -8.92 -1.89
C GLN A 53 -2.15 -7.80 -2.59
N ILE A 54 -2.01 -7.85 -3.92
CA ILE A 54 -1.26 -6.83 -4.68
C ILE A 54 -2.15 -5.69 -5.15
N TYR A 55 -3.41 -5.96 -5.49
CA TYR A 55 -4.29 -4.95 -6.07
C TYR A 55 -5.28 -4.38 -5.07
N PHE A 56 -6.05 -5.26 -4.42
CA PHE A 56 -7.22 -4.84 -3.64
C PHE A 56 -6.85 -4.34 -2.24
N ILE A 57 -5.96 -5.06 -1.55
CA ILE A 57 -5.50 -4.66 -0.21
C ILE A 57 -4.76 -3.31 -0.26
N PRO A 58 -3.78 -3.08 -1.16
CA PRO A 58 -3.08 -1.80 -1.22
C PRO A 58 -4.04 -0.68 -1.64
N PHE A 59 -4.99 -0.94 -2.53
CA PHE A 59 -6.04 0.03 -2.87
C PHE A 59 -6.84 0.50 -1.65
N ILE A 60 -7.29 -0.41 -0.78
CA ILE A 60 -7.98 -0.06 0.47
C ILE A 60 -7.07 0.71 1.42
N ALA A 61 -5.81 0.29 1.56
CA ALA A 61 -4.82 0.99 2.37
C ALA A 61 -4.63 2.43 1.89
N GLY A 62 -4.59 2.63 0.57
CA GLY A 62 -4.53 3.93 -0.08
C GLY A 62 -5.71 4.82 0.27
N ILE A 63 -6.94 4.29 0.15
CA ILE A 63 -8.16 5.02 0.52
C ILE A 63 -8.07 5.50 1.97
N ALA A 64 -7.66 4.63 2.90
CA ALA A 64 -7.49 4.99 4.31
C ALA A 64 -6.47 6.11 4.50
N VAL A 65 -5.30 6.03 3.85
CA VAL A 65 -4.26 7.08 3.90
C VAL A 65 -4.82 8.42 3.39
N GLY A 66 -5.52 8.42 2.25
CA GLY A 66 -6.12 9.63 1.67
C GLY A 66 -7.23 10.24 2.55
N LEU A 67 -8.05 9.41 3.19
CA LEU A 67 -9.08 9.86 4.12
C LEU A 67 -8.51 10.47 5.41
N ILE A 68 -7.40 9.92 5.92
CA ILE A 68 -6.75 10.42 7.14
C ILE A 68 -5.99 11.72 6.83
N TYR A 69 -5.11 11.70 5.82
CA TYR A 69 -4.21 12.81 5.54
C TYR A 69 -4.88 13.96 4.79
N GLY A 70 -5.75 13.65 3.82
CA GLY A 70 -6.35 14.63 2.91
C GLY A 70 -5.43 14.96 1.73
N TYR A 71 -5.29 16.24 1.38
CA TYR A 71 -4.61 16.69 0.17
C TYR A 71 -3.16 16.23 0.14
N GLY A 72 -2.76 15.52 -0.91
CA GLY A 72 -1.41 14.96 -1.03
C GLY A 72 -1.26 13.57 -0.40
N GLY A 73 -2.33 13.01 0.18
CA GLY A 73 -2.34 11.65 0.73
C GLY A 73 -1.96 10.59 -0.30
N LYS A 74 -2.24 10.82 -1.59
CA LYS A 74 -1.81 9.96 -2.70
C LYS A 74 -0.28 9.74 -2.76
N TRP A 75 0.52 10.75 -2.42
CA TRP A 75 1.97 10.61 -2.41
C TRP A 75 2.43 9.77 -1.23
N ILE A 76 1.83 9.97 -0.07
CA ILE A 76 2.11 9.20 1.14
C ILE A 76 1.66 7.74 0.98
N ALA A 77 0.59 7.49 0.24
CA ALA A 77 0.04 6.16 0.01
C ALA A 77 1.01 5.20 -0.73
N HIS A 78 2.08 5.68 -1.34
CA HIS A 78 3.09 4.78 -1.93
C HIS A 78 3.92 4.04 -0.86
N PHE A 79 4.15 4.67 0.30
CA PHE A 79 5.05 4.12 1.32
C PHE A 79 4.53 2.87 2.03
N PRO A 80 3.23 2.75 2.36
CA PRO A 80 2.72 1.56 3.04
C PRO A 80 3.06 0.21 2.40
N PRO A 81 2.71 -0.07 1.13
CA PRO A 81 3.07 -1.34 0.51
C PRO A 81 4.58 -1.50 0.37
N LEU A 82 5.31 -0.42 0.07
CA LEU A 82 6.76 -0.46 -0.03
C LEU A 82 7.41 -0.93 1.29
N LEU A 83 7.06 -0.31 2.41
CA LEU A 83 7.64 -0.60 3.72
C LEU A 83 7.29 -2.02 4.18
N VAL A 84 6.01 -2.40 4.10
CA VAL A 84 5.56 -3.71 4.57
C VAL A 84 6.21 -4.82 3.74
N LEU A 85 6.20 -4.71 2.42
CA LEU A 85 6.77 -5.73 1.56
C LEU A 85 8.30 -5.79 1.69
N LEU A 86 8.99 -4.66 1.82
CA LEU A 86 10.45 -4.65 2.07
C LEU A 86 10.80 -5.38 3.37
N ILE A 87 10.05 -5.13 4.45
CA ILE A 87 10.27 -5.79 5.74
C ILE A 87 10.02 -7.30 5.61
N SER A 88 8.95 -7.72 4.95
CA SER A 88 8.64 -9.14 4.72
C SER A 88 9.69 -9.85 3.87
N TYR A 89 10.20 -9.18 2.84
CA TYR A 89 11.28 -9.70 2.00
C TYR A 89 12.59 -9.82 2.79
N TRP A 90 12.93 -8.80 3.58
CA TRP A 90 14.11 -8.82 4.46
C TRP A 90 14.02 -9.94 5.50
N ASP A 91 12.86 -10.12 6.13
CA ASP A 91 12.60 -11.20 7.08
C ASP A 91 12.80 -12.58 6.44
N SER A 92 12.22 -12.83 5.25
CA SER A 92 12.42 -14.08 4.52
C SER A 92 13.86 -14.34 4.13
N GLN A 93 14.61 -13.28 3.80
CA GLN A 93 15.99 -13.42 3.34
C GLN A 93 16.98 -13.65 4.49
N PHE A 94 16.78 -12.99 5.63
CA PHE A 94 17.82 -12.90 6.67
C PHE A 94 17.43 -13.41 8.05
N LEU A 95 16.13 -13.44 8.40
CA LEU A 95 15.70 -13.74 9.77
C LEU A 95 15.00 -15.10 9.85
N SER A 96 13.85 -15.22 9.18
CA SER A 96 12.99 -16.40 9.25
C SER A 96 13.33 -17.45 8.18
N GLY A 97 14.05 -17.05 7.13
CA GLY A 97 14.35 -17.92 6.01
C GLY A 97 13.14 -18.18 5.10
N VAL A 98 13.37 -19.01 4.08
CA VAL A 98 12.34 -19.43 3.12
C VAL A 98 11.77 -20.79 3.57
N PRO A 99 10.44 -20.92 3.75
CA PRO A 99 9.81 -22.19 4.10
C PRO A 99 10.02 -23.29 3.04
N ASP A 100 10.00 -24.56 3.46
CA ASP A 100 10.16 -25.71 2.57
C ASP A 100 9.13 -25.71 1.43
N GLY A 101 9.59 -26.00 0.21
CA GLY A 101 8.76 -26.00 -1.00
C GLY A 101 8.55 -24.61 -1.62
N TYR A 102 9.02 -23.54 -0.98
CA TYR A 102 9.02 -22.19 -1.52
C TYR A 102 10.43 -21.78 -1.96
N ARG A 103 10.49 -20.76 -2.80
CA ARG A 103 11.71 -20.07 -3.22
C ARG A 103 11.50 -18.58 -3.06
N LEU A 104 12.54 -17.86 -2.66
CA LEU A 104 12.49 -16.41 -2.65
C LEU A 104 12.41 -15.90 -4.10
N MET A 105 11.46 -15.01 -4.40
CA MET A 105 11.41 -14.37 -5.70
C MET A 105 12.67 -13.54 -5.93
N PRO A 106 13.28 -13.59 -7.13
CA PRO A 106 14.39 -12.71 -7.45
C PRO A 106 13.99 -11.24 -7.27
N MET A 107 14.89 -10.45 -6.68
CA MET A 107 14.60 -9.07 -6.29
C MET A 107 14.04 -8.20 -7.43
N GLY A 108 14.53 -8.40 -8.66
CA GLY A 108 14.00 -7.68 -9.83
C GLY A 108 12.55 -8.01 -10.15
N TRP A 109 12.17 -9.28 -10.07
CA TRP A 109 10.81 -9.75 -10.33
C TRP A 109 9.86 -9.36 -9.20
N TRP A 110 10.29 -9.52 -7.95
CA TRP A 110 9.52 -9.10 -6.78
C TRP A 110 9.29 -7.58 -6.76
N SER A 111 10.30 -6.77 -7.08
CA SER A 111 10.19 -5.31 -7.12
C SER A 111 9.11 -4.82 -8.10
N PHE A 112 8.89 -5.53 -9.20
CA PHE A 112 7.81 -5.22 -10.14
C PHE A 112 6.44 -5.30 -9.45
N PHE A 113 6.21 -6.32 -8.62
CA PHE A 113 4.95 -6.45 -7.87
C PHE A 113 4.83 -5.44 -6.74
N VAL A 114 5.94 -5.05 -6.12
CA VAL A 114 5.95 -3.96 -5.14
C VAL A 114 5.49 -2.66 -5.79
N ILE A 115 6.02 -2.33 -6.98
CA ILE A 115 5.61 -1.12 -7.73
C ILE A 115 4.12 -1.20 -8.06
N LEU A 116 3.62 -2.35 -8.54
CA LEU A 116 2.17 -2.50 -8.79
C LEU A 116 1.34 -2.25 -7.52
N ALA A 117 1.75 -2.81 -6.38
CA ALA A 117 1.08 -2.56 -5.11
C ALA A 117 1.13 -1.07 -4.71
N MET A 118 2.27 -0.40 -4.93
CA MET A 118 2.43 1.04 -4.70
C MET A 118 1.48 1.86 -5.58
N GLU A 119 1.37 1.56 -6.86
CA GLU A 119 0.50 2.27 -7.81
C GLU A 119 -0.98 2.08 -7.47
N PHE A 120 -1.41 0.86 -7.10
CA PHE A 120 -2.79 0.62 -6.68
C PHE A 120 -3.10 1.31 -5.34
N CYS A 121 -2.14 1.38 -4.43
CA CYS A 121 -2.27 2.14 -3.19
C CYS A 121 -2.35 3.65 -3.47
N ALA A 122 -1.53 4.17 -4.38
CA ALA A 122 -1.58 5.57 -4.80
C ALA A 122 -2.94 5.93 -5.43
N PHE A 123 -3.47 5.06 -6.28
CA PHE A 123 -4.79 5.19 -6.88
C PHE A 123 -5.89 5.21 -5.80
N GLY A 124 -5.82 4.30 -4.82
CA GLY A 124 -6.68 4.34 -3.64
C GLY A 124 -6.56 5.66 -2.87
N GLY A 125 -5.33 6.17 -2.72
CA GLY A 125 -5.04 7.46 -2.08
C GLY A 125 -5.72 8.64 -2.78
N VAL A 126 -5.73 8.66 -4.11
CA VAL A 126 -6.48 9.67 -4.89
C VAL A 126 -7.97 9.59 -4.57
N ILE A 127 -8.54 8.38 -4.54
CA ILE A 127 -9.97 8.19 -4.22
C ILE A 127 -10.28 8.61 -2.78
N GLY A 128 -9.44 8.23 -1.82
CA GLY A 128 -9.57 8.64 -0.42
C GLY A 128 -9.50 10.15 -0.26
N GLU A 129 -8.61 10.80 -1.01
CA GLU A 129 -8.53 12.27 -1.09
C GLU A 129 -9.84 12.86 -1.60
N LEU A 130 -10.39 12.36 -2.72
CA LEU A 130 -11.67 12.81 -3.28
C LEU A 130 -12.85 12.66 -2.32
N PHE A 131 -12.90 11.58 -1.54
CA PHE A 131 -13.95 11.37 -0.54
C PHE A 131 -13.79 12.23 0.72
N ASN A 132 -12.62 12.78 0.96
CA ASN A 132 -12.36 13.60 2.13
C ASN A 132 -13.07 14.97 2.00
N LYS A 133 -14.24 15.09 2.61
CA LYS A 133 -15.07 16.32 2.60
C LYS A 133 -14.35 17.56 3.13
N ARG A 134 -13.25 17.41 3.89
CA ARG A 134 -12.40 18.53 4.34
C ARG A 134 -11.73 19.27 3.18
N LEU A 135 -11.63 18.66 2.00
CA LEU A 135 -11.01 19.26 0.82
C LEU A 135 -11.93 20.17 0.02
N GLY A 136 -13.16 20.41 0.48
CA GLY A 136 -13.98 21.49 -0.06
C GLY A 136 -14.21 21.38 -1.56
N TYR A 137 -14.30 20.17 -2.11
CA TYR A 137 -14.87 19.96 -3.44
C TYR A 137 -16.38 20.23 -3.34
N ARG A 138 -16.76 21.51 -3.33
CA ARG A 138 -18.12 21.92 -3.66
C ARG A 138 -18.32 21.44 -5.10
N ARG A 139 -19.17 20.43 -5.25
CA ARG A 139 -19.60 19.87 -6.53
C ARG A 139 -19.83 21.00 -7.53
N PHE A 140 -19.25 20.86 -8.71
CA PHE A 140 -19.56 21.69 -9.88
C PHE A 140 -21.07 21.72 -10.11
#